data_AF-A0A7C3LMR4-F1
#
_entry.id   AF-A0A7C3LMR4-F1
#
_cell.length_a   1.000
_cell.length_b   1.000
_cell.length_c   1.000
_cell.angle_alpha   90.00
_cell.angle_beta   90.00
_cell.angle_gamma   90.00
#
_symmetry.space_group_name_H-M   'P 1'
#
loop_
_entity.id
_entity.type
_entity.pdbx_description
1 polymer ?
#
loop_
_entity_poly.entity_id
_entity_poly.type
_entity_poly.pdbx_seq_one_letter_code
_entity_poly.pdbx_strand_id
1 'polypeptide(L)'
;MRILFILNAVVVALIGAFFLILPQTALDLFGTETYVPMLLVARFFGGAMLMSGVFIWFLKDLIDEATQKNVAIALMAASVGTFVLILIGMASIIRTNGWIPLVISVLFAVGYAFALFIAPRMVPAGGPPAYRKQV
;
A
#
# COMPACT_ATOMS: atom_id res chain seq x y z
N MET A 1 -0.76 -3.72 12.50
CA MET A 1 -0.55 -4.25 11.13
C MET A 1 -1.84 -4.46 10.36
N ARG A 2 -2.81 -5.23 10.87
CA ARG A 2 -4.04 -5.58 10.14
C ARG A 2 -4.80 -4.40 9.51
N ILE A 3 -4.98 -3.30 10.25
CA ILE A 3 -5.69 -2.12 9.74
C ILE A 3 -4.97 -1.47 8.54
N LEU A 4 -3.62 -1.45 8.54
CA LEU A 4 -2.84 -0.90 7.44
C LEU A 4 -2.97 -1.77 6.19
N PHE A 5 -2.97 -3.10 6.33
CA PHE A 5 -3.22 -4.01 5.22
C PHE A 5 -4.62 -3.82 4.63
N ILE A 6 -5.65 -3.66 5.48
CA ILE A 6 -7.02 -3.38 5.01
C ILE A 6 -7.07 -2.07 4.23
N LEU A 7 -6.53 -0.99 4.79
CA LEU A 7 -6.52 0.32 4.14
C LEU A 7 -5.76 0.28 2.81
N ASN A 8 -4.58 -0.35 2.80
CA ASN A 8 -3.78 -0.47 1.59
C ASN A 8 -4.50 -1.30 0.51
N ALA A 9 -5.04 -2.46 0.89
CA ALA A 9 -5.82 -3.30 0.00
C ALA A 9 -6.97 -2.54 -0.67
N VAL A 10 -7.78 -1.82 0.12
CA VAL A 10 -8.93 -1.07 -0.39
C VAL A 10 -8.49 0.08 -1.29
N VAL A 11 -7.50 0.88 -0.87
CA VAL A 11 -7.02 2.02 -1.66
C VAL A 11 -6.44 1.56 -2.99
N VAL A 12 -5.55 0.57 -2.97
CA VAL A 12 -4.91 0.02 -4.18
C VAL A 12 -5.93 -0.65 -5.09
N ALA A 13 -6.90 -1.39 -4.53
CA ALA A 13 -7.96 -2.01 -5.32
C ALA A 13 -8.86 -0.96 -5.99
N LEU A 14 -9.30 0.07 -5.27
CA LEU A 14 -10.17 1.11 -5.82
C LEU A 14 -9.47 1.94 -6.91
N ILE A 15 -8.21 2.33 -6.68
CA ILE A 15 -7.42 3.03 -7.70
C ILE A 15 -7.20 2.12 -8.92
N GLY A 16 -6.88 0.85 -8.69
CA GLY A 16 -6.71 -0.12 -9.77
C GLY A 16 -7.98 -0.31 -10.59
N ALA A 17 -9.13 -0.47 -9.92
CA ALA A 17 -10.44 -0.56 -10.58
C ALA A 17 -10.76 0.71 -11.39
N PHE A 18 -10.45 1.89 -10.85
CA PHE A 18 -10.66 3.16 -11.54
C PHE A 18 -9.83 3.25 -12.83
N PHE A 19 -8.54 2.92 -12.78
CA PHE A 19 -7.66 2.86 -13.96
C PHE A 19 -8.09 1.78 -14.97
N LEU A 20 -8.65 0.67 -14.49
CA LEU A 20 -9.11 -0.44 -15.33
C LEU A 20 -10.40 -0.10 -16.09
N ILE A 21 -11.39 0.48 -15.41
CA ILE A 21 -12.74 0.73 -15.96
C ILE A 21 -12.77 2.08 -16.70
N LEU A 22 -12.17 3.11 -16.12
CA LEU A 22 -12.20 4.50 -16.61
C LEU A 22 -10.79 5.04 -16.88
N PRO A 23 -9.98 4.40 -17.76
CA PRO A 23 -8.58 4.77 -17.96
C PRO A 23 -8.40 6.20 -18.47
N GLN A 24 -9.29 6.69 -19.33
CA GLN A 24 -9.19 8.05 -19.86
C GLN A 24 -9.40 9.08 -18.76
N THR A 25 -10.48 8.96 -17.98
CA THR A 25 -10.73 9.84 -16.83
C THR A 25 -9.60 9.76 -15.80
N ALA A 26 -9.05 8.57 -15.57
CA ALA A 26 -7.93 8.38 -14.66
C ALA A 26 -6.67 9.11 -15.13
N LEU A 27 -6.32 9.02 -16.41
CA LEU A 27 -5.19 9.72 -17.02
C LEU A 27 -5.39 11.24 -17.08
N ASP A 28 -6.60 11.68 -17.43
CA ASP A 28 -6.97 13.09 -17.50
C ASP A 28 -6.84 13.78 -16.14
N LEU A 29 -7.15 13.06 -15.04
CA LEU A 29 -6.97 13.56 -13.68
C LEU A 29 -5.51 14.00 -13.43
N PHE A 30 -4.56 13.32 -14.05
CA PHE A 30 -3.12 13.58 -13.91
C PHE A 30 -2.56 14.52 -14.99
N GLY A 31 -3.41 14.99 -15.91
CA GLY A 31 -3.00 15.85 -17.02
C GLY A 31 -2.01 15.17 -17.97
N THR A 32 -2.05 13.85 -18.06
CA THR A 32 -1.18 13.07 -18.96
C THR A 32 -1.75 13.04 -20.38
N GLU A 33 -0.90 12.86 -21.38
CA GLU A 33 -1.36 12.66 -22.75
C GLU A 33 -2.16 11.36 -22.87
N THR A 34 -3.27 11.40 -23.62
CA THR A 34 -4.14 10.24 -23.83
C THR A 34 -4.09 9.79 -25.28
N TYR A 35 -3.45 8.67 -25.54
CA TYR A 35 -3.43 8.01 -26.84
C TYR A 35 -3.75 6.52 -26.70
N VAL A 36 -4.16 5.87 -27.79
CA VAL A 36 -4.75 4.52 -27.78
C VAL A 36 -3.87 3.47 -27.05
N PRO A 37 -2.57 3.34 -27.37
CA PRO A 37 -1.66 2.49 -26.60
C PRO A 37 -1.60 2.80 -25.10
N MET A 38 -1.62 4.08 -24.71
CA MET A 38 -1.53 4.50 -23.31
C MET A 38 -2.79 4.12 -22.52
N LEU A 39 -3.96 4.16 -23.15
CA LEU A 39 -5.21 3.68 -22.54
C LEU A 39 -5.14 2.17 -22.23
N LEU A 40 -4.55 1.37 -23.12
CA LEU A 40 -4.37 -0.06 -22.87
C LEU A 40 -3.39 -0.31 -21.71
N VAL A 41 -2.27 0.42 -21.67
CA VAL A 41 -1.30 0.35 -20.56
C VAL A 41 -1.93 0.77 -19.24
N ALA A 42 -2.72 1.84 -19.23
CA ALA A 42 -3.44 2.30 -18.05
C ALA A 42 -4.41 1.24 -17.52
N ARG A 43 -5.14 0.55 -18.41
CA ARG A 43 -6.01 -0.57 -18.02
C ARG A 43 -5.22 -1.74 -17.46
N PHE A 44 -4.13 -2.12 -18.12
CA PHE A 44 -3.28 -3.22 -17.66
C PHE A 44 -2.69 -2.92 -16.27
N PHE A 45 -2.20 -1.70 -16.07
CA PHE A 45 -1.73 -1.22 -14.78
C PHE A 45 -2.85 -1.24 -13.72
N GLY A 46 -4.05 -0.77 -14.07
CA GLY A 46 -5.22 -0.83 -13.20
C GLY A 46 -5.59 -2.26 -12.79
N GLY A 47 -5.55 -3.20 -13.74
CA GLY A 47 -5.75 -4.63 -13.47
C GLY A 47 -4.70 -5.21 -12.52
N ALA A 48 -3.43 -4.87 -12.72
CA ALA A 48 -2.35 -5.29 -11.83
C ALA A 48 -2.52 -4.75 -10.42
N MET A 49 -2.87 -3.46 -10.28
CA MET A 49 -3.18 -2.85 -8.99
C MET A 49 -4.38 -3.50 -8.32
N LEU A 50 -5.48 -3.74 -9.06
CA LEU A 50 -6.65 -4.41 -8.51
C LEU A 50 -6.30 -5.80 -7.96
N MET A 51 -5.54 -6.58 -8.72
CA MET A 51 -5.02 -7.88 -8.28
C MET A 51 -4.16 -7.75 -7.02
N SER A 52 -3.25 -6.76 -6.96
CA SER A 52 -2.44 -6.51 -5.76
C SER A 52 -3.30 -6.14 -4.55
N GLY A 53 -4.32 -5.30 -4.71
CA GLY A 53 -5.22 -4.92 -3.63
C GLY A 53 -6.00 -6.13 -3.07
N VAL A 54 -6.50 -6.99 -3.95
CA VAL A 54 -7.14 -8.26 -3.57
C VAL A 54 -6.13 -9.19 -2.86
N PHE A 55 -4.90 -9.27 -3.35
CA PHE A 55 -3.85 -10.07 -2.71
C PHE A 55 -3.56 -9.57 -1.29
N ILE A 56 -3.36 -8.27 -1.10
CA ILE A 56 -3.12 -7.65 0.21
C ILE A 56 -4.32 -7.85 1.15
N TRP A 57 -5.55 -7.85 0.61
CA TRP A 57 -6.75 -8.13 1.40
C TRP A 57 -6.69 -9.49 2.06
N PHE A 58 -6.17 -10.52 1.39
CA PHE A 58 -5.99 -11.84 1.99
C PHE A 58 -4.82 -11.89 2.99
N LEU A 59 -3.76 -11.09 2.76
CA LEU A 59 -2.61 -11.03 3.67
C LEU A 59 -2.97 -10.50 5.07
N LYS A 60 -4.08 -9.76 5.20
CA LYS A 60 -4.53 -9.22 6.49
C LYS A 60 -4.92 -10.29 7.52
N ASP A 61 -5.28 -11.48 7.05
CA ASP A 61 -5.76 -12.59 7.87
C ASP A 61 -4.66 -13.65 8.10
N LEU A 62 -3.41 -13.36 7.72
CA LEU A 62 -2.25 -14.16 8.11
C LEU A 62 -2.10 -14.19 9.63
N ILE A 63 -1.90 -15.36 10.21
CA ILE A 63 -1.79 -15.54 11.67
C ILE A 63 -0.33 -15.39 12.13
N ASP A 64 0.64 -15.71 11.27
CA ASP A 64 2.06 -15.67 11.60
C ASP A 64 2.64 -14.25 11.58
N GLU A 65 3.15 -13.81 12.73
CA GLU A 65 3.74 -12.47 12.92
C GLU A 65 5.00 -12.28 12.06
N ALA A 66 5.81 -13.32 11.88
CA ALA A 66 7.02 -13.24 11.07
C ALA A 66 6.69 -12.99 9.59
N THR A 67 5.73 -13.73 9.05
CA THR A 67 5.23 -13.53 7.68
C THR A 67 4.58 -12.16 7.52
N GLN A 68 3.74 -11.71 8.47
CA GLN A 68 3.16 -10.37 8.43
C GLN A 68 4.24 -9.27 8.38
N LYS A 69 5.31 -9.41 9.15
CA LYS A 69 6.43 -8.47 9.16
C LYS A 69 7.15 -8.42 7.82
N ASN A 70 7.46 -9.57 7.22
CA ASN A 70 8.14 -9.64 5.93
C ASN A 70 7.30 -9.02 4.81
N VAL A 71 5.99 -9.30 4.81
CA VAL A 71 5.03 -8.66 3.89
C VAL A 71 4.98 -7.15 4.09
N ALA A 72 4.92 -6.68 5.34
CA ALA A 72 4.93 -5.25 5.62
C ALA A 72 6.23 -4.56 5.15
N ILE A 73 7.39 -5.21 5.27
CA ILE A 73 8.66 -4.70 4.72
C ILE A 73 8.59 -4.61 3.19
N ALA A 74 8.07 -5.64 2.51
CA ALA A 74 7.90 -5.62 1.07
C ALA A 74 6.96 -4.50 0.60
N LEU A 75 5.82 -4.30 1.28
CA LEU A 75 4.86 -3.23 0.98
C LEU A 75 5.42 -1.84 1.29
N MET A 76 6.25 -1.71 2.33
CA MET A 76 6.98 -0.48 2.62
C MET A 76 7.95 -0.15 1.48
N ALA A 77 8.77 -1.12 1.06
CA ALA A 77 9.73 -0.94 -0.03
C ALA A 77 9.01 -0.61 -1.35
N ALA A 78 7.90 -1.29 -1.65
CA ALA A 78 7.06 -0.99 -2.80
C ALA A 78 6.52 0.45 -2.73
N SER A 79 6.06 0.91 -1.57
CA SER A 79 5.54 2.27 -1.38
C SER A 79 6.63 3.33 -1.63
N VAL A 80 7.86 3.08 -1.19
CA VAL A 80 9.02 3.95 -1.49
C VAL A 80 9.35 3.93 -2.98
N GLY A 81 9.34 2.76 -3.63
CA GLY A 81 9.52 2.64 -5.07
C GLY A 81 8.47 3.44 -5.84
N THR A 82 7.20 3.31 -5.47
CA THR A 82 6.09 4.10 -6.03
C THR A 82 6.31 5.60 -5.82
N PHE A 83 6.73 6.03 -4.63
CA PHE A 83 7.04 7.44 -4.37
C PHE A 83 8.10 7.99 -5.32
N VAL A 84 9.20 7.27 -5.52
CA VAL A 84 10.27 7.67 -6.46
C VAL A 84 9.76 7.72 -7.90
N LEU A 85 8.98 6.73 -8.33
CA LEU A 85 8.39 6.73 -9.68
C LEU A 85 7.45 7.91 -9.91
N ILE A 86 6.67 8.31 -8.89
CA ILE A 86 5.80 9.49 -8.99
C ILE A 86 6.62 10.76 -9.12
N LEU A 87 7.70 10.93 -8.35
CA LEU A 87 8.59 12.10 -8.48
C LEU A 87 9.18 12.22 -9.88
N ILE A 88 9.64 11.10 -10.46
CA ILE A 88 10.13 11.06 -11.85
C ILE A 88 9.00 11.42 -12.82
N GLY A 89 7.80 10.89 -12.61
CA GLY A 89 6.62 11.19 -13.42
C GLY A 89 6.21 12.66 -13.36
N MET A 90 6.24 13.29 -12.19
CA MET A 90 5.90 14.71 -12.00
C MET A 90 6.89 15.65 -12.70
N ALA A 91 8.14 15.22 -12.91
CA ALA A 91 9.12 16.03 -13.62
C ALA A 91 8.89 16.09 -15.15
N SER A 92 8.04 15.21 -15.70
CA SER A 92 7.97 14.99 -17.16
C SER A 92 6.56 14.76 -17.70
N ILE A 93 5.82 13.82 -17.12
CA ILE A 93 4.59 13.24 -17.68
C ILE A 93 3.34 13.73 -16.93
N ILE A 94 3.39 13.77 -15.60
CA ILE A 94 2.26 14.14 -14.74
C ILE A 94 2.25 15.66 -14.57
N ARG A 95 1.28 16.31 -15.19
CA ARG A 95 1.16 17.78 -15.21
C ARG A 95 0.26 18.32 -14.10
N THR A 96 -0.71 17.52 -13.67
CA THR A 96 -1.75 17.91 -12.70
C THR A 96 -1.91 16.82 -11.64
N ASN A 97 -2.28 17.18 -10.41
CA ASN A 97 -2.67 16.24 -9.35
C ASN A 97 -1.66 15.13 -8.97
N GLY A 98 -0.40 15.19 -9.41
CA GLY A 98 0.63 14.22 -9.05
C GLY A 98 0.91 14.13 -7.54
N TRP A 99 0.55 15.18 -6.80
CA TRP A 99 0.61 15.20 -5.34
C TRP A 99 -0.33 14.16 -4.68
N ILE A 100 -1.43 13.76 -5.32
CA ILE A 100 -2.37 12.78 -4.75
C ILE A 100 -1.70 11.41 -4.55
N PRO A 101 -1.20 10.74 -5.60
CA PRO A 101 -0.51 9.47 -5.42
C PRO A 101 0.77 9.63 -4.62
N LEU A 102 1.43 10.80 -4.67
CA LEU A 102 2.59 11.12 -3.85
C LEU A 102 2.26 11.01 -2.36
N VAL A 103 1.22 11.72 -1.89
CA VAL A 103 0.78 11.68 -0.49
C VAL A 103 0.37 10.27 -0.08
N ILE A 104 -0.36 9.55 -0.93
CA ILE A 104 -0.76 8.15 -0.65
C ILE A 104 0.47 7.26 -0.45
N SER A 105 1.47 7.36 -1.32
CA SER A 105 2.70 6.57 -1.23
C SER A 105 3.50 6.87 0.05
N VAL A 106 3.57 8.15 0.44
CA VAL A 106 4.21 8.57 1.70
C VAL A 106 3.44 8.05 2.91
N LEU A 107 2.11 8.17 2.92
CA LEU A 107 1.27 7.67 4.02
C LEU A 107 1.46 6.18 4.24
N PHE A 108 1.52 5.36 3.19
CA PHE A 108 1.76 3.93 3.34
C PHE A 108 3.21 3.61 3.72
N ALA A 109 4.19 4.27 3.12
CA ALA A 109 5.60 4.07 3.47
C ALA A 109 5.85 4.39 4.96
N VAL A 110 5.38 5.54 5.42
CA VAL A 110 5.49 5.97 6.82
C VAL A 110 4.63 5.09 7.72
N GLY A 111 3.42 4.73 7.31
CA GLY A 111 2.53 3.86 8.07
C GLY A 111 3.15 2.49 8.35
N TYR A 112 3.76 1.86 7.34
CA TYR A 112 4.48 0.61 7.53
C TYR A 112 5.76 0.78 8.33
N ALA A 113 6.55 1.83 8.09
CA ALA A 113 7.75 2.11 8.87
C ALA A 113 7.44 2.29 10.37
N PHE A 114 6.40 3.08 10.68
CA PHE A 114 5.92 3.27 12.05
C PHE A 114 5.49 1.95 12.68
N ALA A 115 4.70 1.15 11.96
CA ALA A 115 4.22 -0.11 12.49
C ALA A 115 5.35 -1.14 12.68
N LEU A 116 6.38 -1.13 11.85
CA LEU A 116 7.50 -2.08 11.88
C LEU A 116 8.55 -1.74 12.95
N PHE A 117 8.84 -0.46 13.14
CA PHE A 117 9.98 -0.01 13.95
C PHE A 117 9.59 0.70 15.24
N ILE A 118 8.38 1.27 15.32
CA ILE A 118 8.00 2.18 16.41
C ILE A 118 6.85 1.64 17.26
N ALA A 119 5.89 0.92 16.66
CA ALA A 119 4.71 0.44 17.38
C ALA A 119 5.10 -0.44 18.60
N PRO A 120 4.64 -0.12 19.82
CA PRO A 120 4.92 -0.93 21.00
C PRO A 120 4.37 -2.34 20.80
N ARG A 121 5.20 -3.36 21.01
CA ARG A 121 4.70 -4.72 21.22
C ARG A 121 3.87 -4.69 22.50
N MET A 122 2.56 -4.76 22.38
CA MET A 122 1.70 -4.93 23.56
C MET A 122 2.05 -6.29 24.17
N VAL A 123 2.92 -6.28 25.18
CA VAL A 123 3.15 -7.43 26.04
C VAL A 123 1.81 -7.71 26.72
N PRO A 124 1.21 -8.89 26.55
CA PRO A 124 -0.03 -9.22 27.24
C PRO A 124 0.17 -9.02 28.74
N ALA A 125 -0.72 -8.26 29.38
CA ALA A 125 -0.77 -8.10 30.82
C ALA A 125 -1.18 -9.44 31.45
N GLY A 126 -0.21 -10.34 31.59
CA GLY A 126 -0.41 -11.72 31.99
C GLY A 126 0.93 -12.43 32.13
N GLY A 127 1.84 -11.86 32.93
CA GLY A 127 2.99 -12.61 33.42
C GLY A 127 2.51 -13.80 34.26
N PRO A 128 3.15 -14.99 34.15
CA PRO A 128 2.74 -16.16 34.92
C PRO A 128 2.78 -15.85 36.42
N PRO A 129 1.80 -16.35 37.22
CA PRO A 129 1.83 -16.14 38.66
C PRO A 129 3.16 -16.69 39.20
N ALA A 130 3.89 -15.84 39.92
CA ALA A 130 5.12 -16.21 40.58
C ALA A 130 4.88 -17.49 41.38
N TYR A 131 5.58 -18.56 41.02
CA TYR A 131 5.58 -19.82 41.73
C TYR A 131 6.05 -19.57 43.17
N ARG A 132 5.09 -19.36 44.09
CA ARG A 132 5.34 -19.25 45.52
C ARG A 132 5.78 -20.63 45.98
N LYS A 133 7.09 -20.83 46.14
CA LYS A 133 7.64 -21.98 46.87
C LYS A 133 7.01 -21.99 48.25
N GLN A 134 6.11 -22.94 48.49
CA GLN A 134 5.72 -23.33 49.84
C GLN A 134 6.69 -24.43 50.26
N VAL A 135 7.46 -24.07 51.30
CA VAL A 135 8.24 -24.93 52.18
C VAL A 135 7.38 -25.99 52.84
#